data_AF-A0A368UJL0-F1
#
_entry.id   AF-A0A368UJL0-F1
#
_cell.length_a   1.000
_cell.length_b   1.000
_cell.length_c   1.000
_cell.angle_alpha   90.00
_cell.angle_beta   90.00
_cell.angle_gamma   90.00
#
_symmetry.space_group_name_H-M   'P 1'
#
loop_
_entity.id
_entity.type
_entity.pdbx_description
1 polymer ?
#
loop_
_entity_poly.entity_id
_entity_poly.type
_entity_poly.pdbx_seq_one_letter_code
_entity_poly.pdbx_strand_id
1 'polypeptide(L)'
;MTGLVNKAAMIGIGIKIGVPVLAIGTGIYLIKRMFKRNPDGTSTRVAPSLKDTVIQKENLTISPSDAALFANTLYGAMLDFGTDEKTIYNIIRKISTKDDMLLVIKAFGMKQYLWGTRTALIGQNYNLLGWLRFELSDREIAKIKAKFDQWGIPI
;
A
#
# COMPACT_ATOMS: atom_id res chain seq x y z
N MET A 1 -0.11 63.76 13.52
CA MET A 1 0.56 62.96 14.56
C MET A 1 0.69 61.55 14.03
N THR A 2 1.91 60.99 14.14
CA THR A 2 2.26 59.55 14.15
C THR A 2 1.82 58.69 12.96
N GLY A 3 2.69 58.03 12.20
CA GLY A 3 4.11 57.78 12.37
C GLY A 3 4.57 56.84 11.24
N LEU A 4 5.82 57.00 10.84
CA LEU A 4 6.55 56.07 9.97
C LEU A 4 6.37 54.63 10.46
N VAL A 5 6.25 53.64 9.55
CA VAL A 5 7.19 52.50 9.56
C VAL A 5 7.41 51.94 8.15
N ASN A 6 8.69 51.97 7.80
CA ASN A 6 9.50 51.21 6.85
C ASN A 6 8.92 50.20 5.84
N LYS A 7 9.52 50.34 4.65
CA LYS A 7 9.71 49.34 3.59
C LYS A 7 10.40 48.07 4.10
N ALA A 8 9.84 46.92 3.75
CA ALA A 8 10.54 45.71 3.36
C ALA A 8 9.63 45.03 2.32
N ALA A 9 9.87 45.26 1.03
CA ALA A 9 10.73 44.46 0.16
C ALA A 9 10.10 43.12 -0.28
N MET A 10 10.04 42.98 -1.61
CA MET A 10 9.87 41.77 -2.42
C MET A 10 8.46 41.21 -2.69
N ILE A 11 7.92 41.66 -3.82
CA ILE A 11 7.67 40.88 -5.05
C ILE A 11 7.01 39.51 -4.87
N GLY A 12 5.79 39.42 -5.42
CA GLY A 12 5.26 38.16 -5.97
C GLY A 12 4.00 37.62 -5.29
N ILE A 13 2.91 38.41 -5.22
CA ILE A 13 1.59 37.88 -4.85
C ILE A 13 0.51 38.47 -5.76
N GLY A 14 0.09 37.69 -6.75
CA GLY A 14 -1.22 37.78 -7.37
C GLY A 14 -1.80 36.37 -7.32
N ILE A 15 -3.05 36.11 -6.95
CA ILE A 15 -4.25 36.94 -6.96
C ILE A 15 -5.20 36.37 -5.88
N LYS A 16 -5.75 37.25 -5.03
CA LYS A 16 -6.94 36.96 -4.21
C LYS A 16 -8.18 36.98 -5.10
N ILE A 17 -8.78 35.82 -5.38
CA ILE A 17 -10.18 35.74 -5.82
C ILE A 17 -10.86 34.70 -4.94
N GLY A 18 -11.93 35.12 -4.26
CA GLY A 18 -12.71 34.30 -3.35
C GLY A 18 -13.29 33.09 -4.09
N VAL A 19 -12.92 31.90 -3.61
CA VAL A 19 -13.47 30.64 -4.11
C VAL A 19 -14.86 30.46 -3.49
N PRO A 20 -15.94 30.34 -4.29
CA PRO A 20 -17.24 29.97 -3.76
C PRO A 20 -17.13 28.55 -3.18
N VAL A 21 -17.47 28.42 -1.90
CA VAL A 21 -17.28 27.22 -1.04
C VAL A 21 -17.95 25.95 -1.60
N LEU A 22 -18.75 26.04 -2.66
CA LEU A 22 -19.43 24.92 -3.30
C LEU A 22 -18.57 24.11 -4.30
N ALA A 23 -17.48 24.65 -4.82
CA ALA A 23 -16.58 23.91 -5.72
C ALA A 23 -15.63 22.93 -4.99
N ILE A 24 -15.50 23.08 -3.66
CA ILE A 24 -14.61 22.26 -2.85
C ILE A 24 -15.17 20.84 -2.69
N GLY A 25 -16.49 20.69 -2.51
CA GLY A 25 -17.11 19.38 -2.31
C GLY A 25 -17.05 18.47 -3.55
N THR A 26 -17.42 19.00 -4.72
CA THR A 26 -17.36 18.26 -6.00
C THR A 26 -15.92 18.09 -6.47
N GLY A 27 -15.05 19.09 -6.26
CA GLY A 27 -13.63 18.98 -6.52
C GLY A 27 -12.96 17.89 -5.67
N ILE A 28 -13.17 17.88 -4.35
CA ILE A 28 -12.63 16.83 -3.45
C ILE A 28 -13.22 15.45 -3.79
N TYR A 29 -14.50 15.36 -4.15
CA TYR A 29 -15.12 14.10 -4.53
C TYR A 29 -14.53 13.55 -5.83
N LEU A 30 -14.36 14.39 -6.85
CA LEU A 30 -13.76 14.01 -8.13
C LEU A 30 -12.26 13.70 -7.98
N ILE A 31 -11.53 14.43 -7.13
CA ILE A 31 -10.13 14.15 -6.77
C ILE A 31 -10.02 12.81 -6.03
N LYS A 32 -10.83 12.54 -4.99
CA LYS A 32 -10.89 11.23 -4.31
C LYS A 32 -11.27 10.08 -5.27
N ARG A 33 -12.04 10.36 -6.31
CA ARG A 33 -12.45 9.38 -7.33
C ARG A 33 -11.37 9.15 -8.39
N MET A 34 -10.58 10.17 -8.72
CA MET A 34 -9.47 10.09 -9.69
C MET A 34 -8.21 9.44 -9.09
N PHE A 35 -7.99 9.58 -7.77
CA PHE A 35 -6.92 8.89 -7.01
C PHE A 35 -7.26 7.44 -6.58
N LYS A 36 -8.32 6.82 -7.12
CA LYS A 36 -8.73 5.43 -6.75
C LYS A 36 -8.04 4.31 -7.56
N ARG A 37 -7.17 4.64 -8.51
CA ARG A 37 -6.27 3.68 -9.13
C ARG A 37 -4.85 4.19 -8.95
N ASN A 38 -4.04 3.43 -8.23
CA ASN A 38 -2.61 3.69 -8.20
C ASN A 38 -2.05 3.39 -9.61
N PRO A 39 -1.12 4.21 -10.12
CA PRO A 39 -0.56 4.07 -11.47
C PRO A 39 0.19 2.75 -11.71
N ASP A 40 0.48 2.00 -10.65
CA ASP A 40 1.12 0.68 -10.63
C ASP A 40 0.13 -0.51 -10.66
N GLY A 41 -1.18 -0.24 -10.83
CA GLY A 41 -2.23 -1.27 -10.88
C GLY A 41 -2.75 -1.71 -9.50
N THR A 42 -2.38 -0.99 -8.44
CA THR A 42 -2.74 -1.36 -7.08
C THR A 42 -4.06 -0.71 -6.66
N SER A 43 -4.94 -1.50 -6.05
CA SER A 43 -6.26 -1.08 -5.59
C SER A 43 -6.20 -0.69 -4.12
N THR A 44 -6.76 0.48 -3.81
CA THR A 44 -6.99 0.97 -2.44
C THR A 44 -8.04 0.16 -1.66
N ARG A 45 -8.69 -0.84 -2.28
CA ARG A 45 -9.58 -1.76 -1.57
C ARG A 45 -8.77 -2.60 -0.60
N VAL A 46 -9.19 -2.57 0.66
CA VAL A 46 -8.79 -3.54 1.68
C VAL A 46 -9.29 -4.92 1.25
N ALA A 47 -8.46 -5.95 1.41
CA ALA A 47 -8.87 -7.33 1.17
C ALA A 47 -10.13 -7.65 2.00
N PRO A 48 -11.16 -8.32 1.44
CA PRO A 48 -12.36 -8.66 2.20
C PRO A 48 -12.06 -9.39 3.52
N SER A 49 -11.05 -10.26 3.53
CA SER A 49 -10.59 -11.00 4.72
C SER A 49 -10.00 -10.13 5.83
N LEU A 50 -9.66 -8.87 5.54
CA LEU A 50 -9.08 -7.93 6.50
C LEU A 50 -10.06 -6.85 6.98
N LYS A 51 -11.29 -6.84 6.47
CA LYS A 51 -12.24 -5.75 6.73
C LYS A 51 -12.58 -5.59 8.21
N ASP A 52 -12.64 -6.71 8.94
CA ASP A 52 -12.96 -6.76 10.36
C ASP A 52 -11.73 -7.02 11.23
N THR A 53 -10.53 -7.08 10.63
CA THR A 53 -9.28 -7.28 11.37
C THR A 53 -8.83 -6.00 12.04
N VAL A 54 -8.78 -6.01 13.37
CA VAL A 54 -8.24 -4.91 14.18
C VAL A 54 -6.72 -5.07 14.29
N ILE A 55 -5.98 -4.05 13.86
CA ILE A 55 -4.53 -3.95 14.07
C ILE A 55 -4.32 -3.18 15.38
N GLN A 56 -3.70 -3.83 16.35
CA GLN A 56 -3.34 -3.22 17.63
C GLN A 56 -2.07 -2.41 17.46
N LYS A 57 -2.16 -1.08 17.61
CA LYS A 57 -1.04 -0.17 17.32
C LYS A 57 0.11 -0.33 18.32
N GLU A 58 -0.21 -0.70 19.54
CA GLU A 58 0.71 -1.00 20.64
C GLU A 58 1.61 -2.20 20.37
N ASN A 59 1.20 -3.12 19.50
CA ASN A 59 1.97 -4.31 19.11
C ASN A 59 2.81 -4.09 17.84
N LEU A 60 2.74 -2.90 17.25
CA LEU A 60 3.51 -2.57 16.05
C LEU A 60 4.97 -2.32 16.42
N THR A 61 5.86 -3.00 15.72
CA THR A 61 7.31 -2.75 15.78
C THR A 61 7.80 -2.00 14.55
N ILE A 62 6.96 -1.85 13.53
CA ILE A 62 7.25 -1.13 12.29
C ILE A 62 6.30 0.05 12.09
N SER A 63 6.77 1.10 11.42
CA SER A 63 5.93 2.24 11.05
C SER A 63 5.05 1.92 9.83
N PRO A 64 4.00 2.71 9.56
CA PRO A 64 3.25 2.60 8.31
C PRO A 64 4.12 2.76 7.06
N SER A 65 5.19 3.56 7.13
CA SER A 65 6.14 3.75 6.03
C SER A 65 6.98 2.50 5.78
N ASP A 66 7.43 1.83 6.85
CA ASP A 66 8.16 0.56 6.75
C ASP A 66 7.26 -0.53 6.17
N ALA A 67 6.00 -0.58 6.60
CA ALA A 67 5.03 -1.53 6.06
C ALA A 67 4.77 -1.30 4.55
N ALA A 68 4.68 -0.04 4.12
CA ALA A 68 4.57 0.31 2.69
C ALA A 68 5.81 -0.09 1.90
N LEU A 69 7.01 0.13 2.47
CA LEU A 69 8.27 -0.31 1.87
C LEU A 69 8.29 -1.84 1.70
N PHE A 70 7.97 -2.60 2.76
CA PHE A 70 7.92 -4.06 2.71
C PHE A 70 6.89 -4.56 1.69
N ALA A 71 5.70 -3.97 1.65
CA ALA A 71 4.67 -4.31 0.69
C ALA A 71 5.12 -4.08 -0.77
N ASN A 72 5.80 -2.97 -1.04
CA ASN A 72 6.32 -2.66 -2.37
C ASN A 72 7.49 -3.55 -2.76
N THR A 73 8.40 -3.86 -1.83
CA THR A 73 9.48 -4.81 -2.06
C THR A 73 8.94 -6.22 -2.36
N LEU A 74 7.94 -6.68 -1.61
CA LEU A 74 7.27 -7.96 -1.87
C LEU A 74 6.59 -7.97 -3.24
N TYR A 75 5.89 -6.89 -3.60
CA TYR A 75 5.27 -6.78 -4.92
C TYR A 75 6.30 -6.84 -6.04
N GLY A 76 7.39 -6.08 -5.95
CA GLY A 76 8.47 -6.08 -6.94
C GLY A 76 9.13 -7.46 -7.08
N ALA A 77 9.28 -8.20 -5.98
CA ALA A 77 9.81 -9.57 -6.00
C ALA A 77 8.88 -10.59 -6.69
N MET A 78 7.63 -10.22 -6.99
CA MET A 78 6.59 -11.09 -7.54
C MET A 78 6.01 -10.60 -8.88
N LEU A 79 6.35 -9.39 -9.33
CA LEU A 79 5.66 -8.73 -10.45
C LEU A 79 6.17 -9.19 -11.83
N ASP A 80 7.46 -9.49 -11.93
CA ASP A 80 8.13 -9.76 -13.20
C ASP A 80 8.22 -11.26 -13.51
N PHE A 81 8.96 -11.62 -14.57
CA PHE A 81 9.09 -13.03 -14.96
C PHE A 81 9.93 -13.80 -13.93
N GLY A 82 9.27 -14.71 -13.22
CA GLY A 82 9.85 -15.44 -12.10
C GLY A 82 9.70 -14.70 -10.78
N THR A 83 10.06 -15.36 -9.70
CA THR A 83 9.88 -14.87 -8.34
C THR A 83 11.24 -14.71 -7.67
N ASP A 84 11.49 -13.58 -6.99
CA ASP A 84 12.68 -13.43 -6.14
C ASP A 84 12.37 -13.91 -4.72
N GLU A 85 12.46 -15.23 -4.52
CA GLU A 85 12.09 -15.86 -3.26
C GLU A 85 13.00 -15.42 -2.11
N LYS A 86 14.28 -15.16 -2.41
CA LYS A 86 15.25 -14.69 -1.40
C LYS A 86 14.82 -13.35 -0.82
N THR A 87 14.37 -12.42 -1.66
CA THR A 87 13.83 -11.13 -1.20
C THR A 87 12.56 -11.32 -0.38
N ILE A 88 11.66 -12.20 -0.81
CA ILE A 88 10.43 -12.53 -0.06
C ILE A 88 10.77 -13.05 1.35
N TYR A 89 11.69 -13.99 1.48
CA TYR A 89 12.11 -14.53 2.79
C TYR A 89 12.78 -13.50 3.67
N ASN A 90 13.62 -12.65 3.07
CA ASN A 90 14.27 -11.58 3.81
C ASN A 90 13.26 -10.60 4.40
N ILE A 91 12.24 -10.22 3.65
CA ILE A 91 11.19 -9.33 4.15
C ILE A 91 10.34 -10.02 5.22
N ILE A 92 9.85 -11.24 4.96
CA ILE A 92 9.01 -11.97 5.93
C ILE A 92 9.75 -12.20 7.26
N ARG A 93 11.07 -12.46 7.23
CA ARG A 93 11.87 -12.61 8.45
C ARG A 93 12.02 -11.31 9.26
N LYS A 94 11.96 -10.14 8.63
CA LYS A 94 12.05 -8.83 9.31
C LYS A 94 10.74 -8.44 10.01
N ILE A 95 9.64 -9.10 9.68
CA ILE A 95 8.34 -8.85 10.31
C ILE A 95 8.33 -9.61 11.65
N SER A 96 8.04 -8.89 12.74
CA SER A 96 8.18 -9.41 14.10
C SER A 96 6.85 -9.93 14.62
N THR A 97 5.79 -9.12 14.52
CA THR A 97 4.49 -9.41 15.13
C THR A 97 3.41 -9.72 14.11
N LYS A 98 2.31 -10.29 14.60
CA LYS A 98 1.09 -10.47 13.82
C LYS A 98 0.58 -9.11 13.30
N ASP A 99 0.55 -8.10 14.17
CA ASP A 99 0.06 -6.76 13.83
C ASP A 99 0.95 -6.09 12.77
N ASP A 100 2.26 -6.31 12.79
CA ASP A 100 3.16 -5.88 11.72
C ASP A 100 2.81 -6.53 10.38
N MET A 101 2.62 -7.87 10.37
CA MET A 101 2.26 -8.59 9.14
C MET A 101 0.90 -8.12 8.60
N LEU A 102 -0.09 -7.92 9.46
CA LEU A 102 -1.40 -7.39 9.07
C LEU A 102 -1.29 -5.97 8.49
N LEU A 103 -0.41 -5.13 9.06
CA LEU A 103 -0.13 -3.81 8.53
C LEU A 103 0.53 -3.88 7.14
N VAL A 104 1.44 -4.82 6.90
CA VAL A 104 2.05 -5.07 5.58
C VAL A 104 1.01 -5.56 4.57
N ILE A 105 0.15 -6.53 4.92
CA ILE A 105 -0.92 -7.00 4.01
C ILE A 105 -1.89 -5.84 3.68
N LYS A 106 -2.22 -5.00 4.68
CA LYS A 106 -3.05 -3.81 4.47
C LYS A 106 -2.36 -2.79 3.55
N ALA A 107 -1.07 -2.55 3.71
CA ALA A 107 -0.28 -1.65 2.87
C ALA A 107 -0.13 -2.18 1.44
N PHE A 108 -0.03 -3.49 1.27
CA PHE A 108 -0.02 -4.14 -0.05
C PHE A 108 -1.33 -3.95 -0.80
N GLY A 109 -2.45 -4.01 -0.09
CA GLY A 109 -3.79 -3.83 -0.66
C GLY A 109 -4.20 -4.99 -1.56
N MET A 110 -4.97 -4.69 -2.60
CA MET A 110 -5.35 -5.66 -3.63
C MET A 110 -4.63 -5.30 -4.92
N LYS A 111 -3.90 -6.23 -5.54
CA LYS A 111 -3.17 -6.00 -6.79
C LYS A 111 -3.60 -7.01 -7.84
N GLN A 112 -3.65 -6.57 -9.10
CA GLN A 112 -4.10 -7.41 -10.21
C GLN A 112 -3.03 -8.43 -10.60
N TYR A 113 -3.34 -9.71 -10.46
CA TYR A 113 -2.49 -10.80 -10.93
C TYR A 113 -2.91 -11.17 -12.36
N LEU A 114 -1.95 -11.14 -13.28
CA LEU A 114 -2.15 -11.49 -14.69
C LEU A 114 -1.62 -12.91 -14.92
N TRP A 115 -2.52 -13.87 -15.15
CA TRP A 115 -2.12 -15.26 -15.41
C TRP A 115 -1.75 -15.45 -16.88
N GLY A 116 -0.47 -15.68 -17.20
CA GLY A 116 0.01 -15.94 -18.56
C GLY A 116 0.72 -14.76 -19.23
N THR A 117 1.04 -14.92 -20.52
CA THR A 117 1.64 -13.83 -21.33
C THR A 117 0.77 -12.57 -21.26
N ARG A 118 1.37 -11.39 -21.49
CA ARG A 118 0.77 -10.04 -21.34
C ARG A 118 -0.57 -9.81 -22.09
N THR A 119 -1.08 -10.82 -22.81
CA THR A 119 -2.34 -10.87 -23.55
C THR A 119 -3.49 -11.60 -22.82
N ALA A 120 -3.30 -12.16 -21.62
CA ALA A 120 -4.38 -12.80 -20.87
C ALA A 120 -5.41 -11.76 -20.37
N LEU A 121 -6.57 -11.71 -21.05
CA LEU A 121 -7.68 -10.78 -20.87
C LEU A 121 -8.44 -10.89 -19.52
N ILE A 122 -7.93 -11.67 -18.54
CA ILE A 122 -8.64 -11.96 -17.28
C ILE A 122 -7.68 -11.86 -16.09
N GLY A 123 -7.39 -10.63 -15.67
CA GLY A 123 -6.70 -10.39 -14.41
C GLY A 123 -7.65 -10.45 -13.22
N GLN A 124 -7.24 -11.10 -12.13
CA GLN A 124 -7.98 -11.07 -10.86
C GLN A 124 -7.18 -10.34 -9.79
N ASN A 125 -7.87 -9.60 -8.92
CA ASN A 125 -7.22 -8.87 -7.84
C ASN A 125 -7.05 -9.78 -6.63
N TYR A 126 -5.81 -9.86 -6.13
CA TYR A 126 -5.46 -10.62 -4.93
C TYR A 126 -4.73 -9.74 -3.92
N ASN A 127 -4.84 -10.07 -2.64
CA ASN A 127 -4.00 -9.47 -1.60
C ASN A 127 -2.63 -10.14 -1.56
N LEU A 128 -1.76 -9.69 -0.64
CA LEU A 128 -0.42 -10.25 -0.47
C LEU A 128 -0.43 -11.78 -0.31
N LEU A 129 -1.39 -12.34 0.43
CA LEU A 129 -1.46 -13.80 0.63
C LEU A 129 -1.80 -14.54 -0.66
N GLY A 130 -2.73 -14.00 -1.45
CA GLY A 130 -3.06 -14.58 -2.76
C GLY A 130 -1.86 -14.51 -3.70
N TRP A 131 -1.16 -13.38 -3.76
CA TRP A 131 0.07 -13.24 -4.54
C TRP A 131 1.14 -14.24 -4.13
N LEU A 132 1.42 -14.38 -2.83
CA LEU A 132 2.39 -15.37 -2.34
C LEU A 132 2.03 -16.80 -2.74
N ARG A 133 0.74 -17.17 -2.75
CA ARG A 133 0.28 -18.51 -3.17
C ARG A 133 0.42 -18.77 -4.67
N PHE A 134 0.34 -17.74 -5.51
CA PHE A 134 0.56 -17.91 -6.94
C PHE A 134 2.04 -17.98 -7.28
N GLU A 135 2.86 -17.23 -6.55
CA GLU A 135 4.28 -17.07 -6.84
C GLU A 135 5.16 -18.16 -6.23
N LEU A 136 4.83 -18.62 -5.01
CA LEU A 136 5.63 -19.60 -4.31
C LEU A 136 5.08 -21.02 -4.52
N SER A 137 5.96 -21.94 -4.88
CA SER A 137 5.64 -23.37 -4.84
C SER A 137 5.38 -23.87 -3.42
N ASP A 138 4.78 -25.05 -3.26
CA ASP A 138 4.54 -25.66 -1.94
C ASP A 138 5.81 -25.77 -1.07
N ARG A 139 6.97 -26.05 -1.70
CA ARG A 139 8.27 -26.12 -1.02
C ARG A 139 8.71 -24.76 -0.49
N GLU A 140 8.43 -23.70 -1.24
CA GLU A 140 8.77 -22.33 -0.90
C GLU A 140 7.79 -21.74 0.14
N ILE A 141 6.50 -22.09 0.06
CA ILE A 141 5.50 -21.80 1.10
C ILE A 141 5.91 -22.44 2.43
N ALA A 142 6.38 -23.69 2.43
CA ALA A 142 6.81 -24.37 3.66
C ALA A 142 7.91 -23.61 4.41
N LYS A 143 8.77 -22.84 3.72
CA LYS A 143 9.83 -22.03 4.34
C LYS A 143 9.31 -20.83 5.13
N ILE A 144 8.14 -20.31 4.78
CA ILE A 144 7.52 -19.16 5.44
C ILE A 144 6.35 -19.57 6.35
N LYS A 145 5.77 -20.77 6.15
CA LYS A 145 4.59 -21.25 6.84
C LYS A 145 4.71 -21.17 8.36
N ALA A 146 5.87 -21.52 8.93
CA ALA A 146 6.08 -21.45 10.39
C ALA A 146 5.85 -20.04 10.98
N LYS A 147 6.24 -18.98 10.25
CA LYS A 147 5.99 -17.59 10.67
C LYS A 147 4.51 -17.23 10.57
N PHE A 148 3.85 -17.65 9.50
CA PHE A 148 2.41 -17.44 9.29
C PHE A 148 1.56 -18.18 10.33
N ASP A 149 1.92 -19.41 10.67
CA ASP A 149 1.31 -20.19 11.75
C ASP A 149 1.49 -19.50 13.10
N GLN A 150 2.69 -18.96 13.39
CA GLN A 150 2.96 -18.17 14.60
C GLN A 150 2.04 -16.94 14.71
N TRP A 151 1.76 -16.28 13.59
CA TRP A 151 0.84 -15.13 13.55
C TRP A 151 -0.64 -15.53 13.47
N GLY A 152 -0.95 -16.81 13.31
CA GLY A 152 -2.30 -17.30 13.06
C GLY A 152 -2.92 -16.74 11.78
N ILE A 153 -2.09 -16.52 10.75
CA ILE A 153 -2.53 -16.02 9.43
C ILE A 153 -2.42 -17.19 8.44
N PRO A 154 -3.52 -17.65 7.82
CA PRO A 154 -3.47 -18.80 6.93
C PRO A 154 -2.76 -18.44 5.61
N ILE A 155 -1.69 -19.17 5.30
CA ILE A 155 -0.98 -19.12 4.02
C ILE A 155 -1.02 -20.49 3.34
#